data_AF-A0A971K7U1-F1
#
_entry.id   AF-A0A971K7U1-F1
#
_cell.length_a   1.000
_cell.length_b   1.000
_cell.length_c   1.000
_cell.angle_alpha   90.00
_cell.angle_beta   90.00
_cell.angle_gamma   90.00
#
_symmetry.space_group_name_H-M   'P 1'
#
loop_
_entity.id
_entity.type
_entity.pdbx_description
1 polymer ?
#
loop_
_entity_poly.entity_id
_entity_poly.type
_entity_poly.pdbx_seq_one_letter_code
_entity_poly.pdbx_strand_id
1 'polypeptide(L)'
;LCFAKAFYEGQSSSGQTDILNLVRCAWAGSQKYAALTWSGDIHSSFRAMREQLQAGLNMGLAGIPWWTTDIGGFLGGDIHDPEFQELIIRWFQWGTFCPIMRLHGERPPFEELGELEYKGQVRQMPSGQANEVWSFGDRAYDIMQKYLHLREKLRAYIHTLMAEAHTNGSPVMRTMFFEFPDEQICWNTNDQYMLGSSILVAPVMDKEIERRKVYLPENPETDTWTNLFTGEKYEGGQTIEAVCPLDTIPVFYRGDNPLTDFEH
;
A
#
# COMPACT_ATOMS: atom_id res chain seq x y z
N LEU A 1 -13.21 16.97 8.73
CA LEU A 1 -13.33 18.02 7.68
C LEU A 1 -12.58 19.31 8.05
N CYS A 2 -12.92 19.99 9.15
CA CYS A 2 -12.35 21.31 9.49
C CYS A 2 -10.82 21.33 9.63
N PHE A 3 -10.22 20.25 10.15
CA PHE A 3 -8.78 20.14 10.31
C PHE A 3 -8.02 20.23 8.98
N ALA A 4 -8.32 19.34 8.02
CA ALA A 4 -7.69 19.35 6.69
C ALA A 4 -7.93 20.67 5.96
N LYS A 5 -9.16 21.21 6.04
CA LYS A 5 -9.54 22.48 5.43
C LYS A 5 -8.67 23.65 5.92
N ALA A 6 -8.46 23.76 7.23
CA ALA A 6 -7.70 24.86 7.83
C ALA A 6 -6.27 24.95 7.27
N PHE A 7 -5.57 23.81 7.17
CA PHE A 7 -4.21 23.77 6.62
C PHE A 7 -4.20 24.02 5.12
N TYR A 8 -5.12 23.38 4.39
CA TYR A 8 -5.23 23.57 2.94
C TYR A 8 -5.46 25.02 2.55
N GLU A 9 -6.42 25.71 3.19
CA GLU A 9 -6.71 27.12 2.92
C GLU A 9 -5.55 28.04 3.34
N GLY A 10 -4.92 27.77 4.49
CA GLY A 10 -3.74 28.50 4.95
C GLY A 10 -2.58 28.41 3.96
N GLN A 11 -2.20 27.19 3.57
CA GLN A 11 -1.14 26.92 2.60
C GLN A 11 -1.47 27.55 1.24
N SER A 12 -2.69 27.37 0.75
CA SER A 12 -3.13 27.96 -0.52
C SER A 12 -3.05 29.49 -0.49
N SER A 13 -3.48 30.12 0.61
CA SER A 13 -3.41 31.58 0.76
C SER A 13 -1.98 32.12 0.84
N SER A 14 -1.01 31.28 1.26
CA SER A 14 0.42 31.59 1.24
C SER A 14 1.09 31.37 -0.13
N GLY A 15 0.32 30.93 -1.14
CA GLY A 15 0.81 30.70 -2.50
C GLY A 15 1.35 29.30 -2.77
N GLN A 16 1.18 28.35 -1.85
CA GLN A 16 1.58 26.96 -2.07
C GLN A 16 0.63 26.26 -3.05
N THR A 17 1.18 25.63 -4.08
CA THR A 17 0.45 24.73 -5.01
C THR A 17 0.74 23.26 -4.69
N ASP A 18 -0.02 22.34 -5.28
CA ASP A 18 0.20 20.88 -5.18
C ASP A 18 0.30 20.39 -3.73
N ILE A 19 -0.58 20.93 -2.88
CA ILE A 19 -0.63 20.63 -1.45
C ILE A 19 -0.99 19.15 -1.24
N LEU A 20 -0.34 18.53 -0.26
CA LEU A 20 -0.65 17.20 0.25
C LEU A 20 -0.39 17.17 1.76
N ASN A 21 -1.42 16.82 2.55
CA ASN A 21 -1.30 16.74 4.00
C ASN A 21 -1.65 15.33 4.47
N LEU A 22 -0.77 14.72 5.25
CA LEU A 22 -1.03 13.44 5.91
C LEU A 22 -1.99 13.65 7.10
N VAL A 23 -3.16 13.03 7.05
CA VAL A 23 -4.22 13.16 8.05
C VAL A 23 -4.71 11.78 8.52
N ARG A 24 -4.98 11.64 9.82
CA ARG A 24 -5.38 10.34 10.40
C ARG A 24 -6.85 9.98 10.19
N CYS A 25 -7.67 10.93 9.74
CA CYS A 25 -9.10 10.75 9.64
C CYS A 25 -9.69 11.64 8.55
N ALA A 26 -10.76 11.17 7.92
CA ALA A 26 -11.51 11.89 6.90
C ALA A 26 -13.01 11.82 7.14
N TRP A 27 -13.72 12.73 6.47
CA TRP A 27 -15.17 12.71 6.34
C TRP A 27 -15.54 12.97 4.87
N ALA A 28 -16.82 12.87 4.53
CA ALA A 28 -17.29 13.16 3.18
C ALA A 28 -16.79 14.53 2.70
N GLY A 29 -16.13 14.57 1.53
CA GLY A 29 -15.58 15.78 0.94
C GLY A 29 -14.16 16.14 1.39
N SER A 30 -13.53 15.38 2.29
CA SER A 30 -12.13 15.61 2.71
C SER A 30 -11.14 15.61 1.55
N GLN A 31 -11.38 14.85 0.49
CA GLN A 31 -10.50 14.78 -0.69
C GLN A 31 -10.30 16.13 -1.39
N LYS A 32 -11.23 17.09 -1.21
CA LYS A 32 -11.11 18.45 -1.76
C LYS A 32 -10.01 19.27 -1.10
N TYR A 33 -9.55 18.87 0.09
CA TYR A 33 -8.62 19.61 0.94
C TYR A 33 -7.27 18.90 1.07
N ALA A 34 -6.84 18.26 -0.01
CA ALA A 34 -5.55 17.59 -0.11
C ALA A 34 -5.26 16.57 1.00
N ALA A 35 -6.28 15.84 1.43
CA ALA A 35 -6.20 14.89 2.54
C ALA A 35 -5.63 13.54 2.07
N LEU A 36 -4.33 13.32 2.31
CA LEU A 36 -3.75 11.98 2.29
C LEU A 36 -4.09 11.29 3.60
N THR A 37 -4.96 10.30 3.56
CA THR A 37 -5.35 9.54 4.75
C THR A 37 -4.40 8.38 5.03
N TRP A 38 -4.13 8.10 6.30
CA TRP A 38 -3.59 6.80 6.70
C TRP A 38 -4.44 6.17 7.80
N SER A 39 -4.34 4.86 7.95
CA SER A 39 -5.22 4.07 8.82
C SER A 39 -4.92 4.11 10.32
N GLY A 40 -3.91 4.88 10.74
CA GLY A 40 -3.62 5.11 12.15
C GLY A 40 -2.85 3.99 12.83
N ASP A 41 -2.95 3.99 14.15
CA ASP A 41 -2.05 3.33 15.09
C ASP A 41 -2.40 1.84 15.27
N ILE A 42 -2.30 1.06 14.20
CA ILE A 42 -2.69 -0.36 14.16
C ILE A 42 -1.60 -1.30 14.68
N HIS A 43 -1.99 -2.49 15.14
CA HIS A 43 -1.05 -3.54 15.55
C HIS A 43 -0.29 -4.16 14.36
N SER A 44 0.99 -4.43 14.53
CA SER A 44 1.86 -5.16 13.60
C SER A 44 1.48 -6.64 13.54
N SER A 45 0.51 -6.99 12.69
CA SER A 45 0.11 -8.38 12.46
C SER A 45 -0.44 -8.61 11.05
N PHE A 46 -0.35 -9.84 10.56
CA PHE A 46 -0.96 -10.27 9.29
C PHE A 46 -2.49 -10.08 9.27
N ARG A 47 -3.14 -10.23 10.43
CA ARG A 47 -4.56 -9.89 10.58
C ARG A 47 -4.81 -8.41 10.26
N ALA A 48 -4.06 -7.51 10.89
CA ALA A 48 -4.20 -6.08 10.66
C ALA A 48 -3.93 -5.73 9.19
N MET A 49 -2.89 -6.32 8.57
CA MET A 49 -2.59 -6.14 7.14
C MET A 49 -3.80 -6.47 6.25
N ARG A 50 -4.49 -7.60 6.50
CA ARG A 50 -5.72 -7.98 5.77
C ARG A 50 -6.87 -7.00 5.98
N GLU A 51 -7.07 -6.56 7.22
CA GLU A 51 -8.07 -5.53 7.54
C GLU A 51 -7.74 -4.21 6.82
N GLN A 52 -6.45 -3.87 6.67
CA GLN A 52 -6.02 -2.66 5.97
C GLN A 52 -6.26 -2.71 4.46
N LEU A 53 -6.12 -3.88 3.81
CA LEU A 53 -6.51 -4.02 2.41
C LEU A 53 -7.99 -3.65 2.24
N GLN A 54 -8.87 -4.16 3.11
CA GLN A 54 -10.30 -3.83 3.04
C GLN A 54 -10.55 -2.35 3.34
N ALA A 55 -9.86 -1.78 4.33
CA ALA A 55 -10.00 -0.37 4.67
C ALA A 55 -9.61 0.54 3.51
N GLY A 56 -8.47 0.27 2.84
CA GLY A 56 -8.00 1.05 1.71
C GLY A 56 -8.94 0.99 0.51
N LEU A 57 -9.45 -0.19 0.17
CA LEU A 57 -10.41 -0.35 -0.93
C LEU A 57 -11.72 0.40 -0.65
N ASN A 58 -12.25 0.29 0.56
CA ASN A 58 -13.47 1.01 0.95
C ASN A 58 -13.25 2.54 1.05
N MET A 59 -12.06 3.00 1.46
CA MET A 59 -11.71 4.42 1.44
C MET A 59 -11.66 4.97 0.02
N GLY A 60 -11.12 4.20 -0.93
CA GLY A 60 -11.17 4.49 -2.35
C GLY A 60 -12.61 4.67 -2.84
N LEU A 61 -13.48 3.69 -2.59
CA LEU A 61 -14.91 3.76 -2.93
C LEU A 61 -15.66 4.91 -2.25
N ALA A 62 -15.25 5.30 -1.04
CA ALA A 62 -15.78 6.47 -0.34
C ALA A 62 -15.31 7.82 -0.92
N GLY A 63 -14.53 7.80 -2.02
CA GLY A 63 -14.05 8.98 -2.72
C GLY A 63 -12.79 9.60 -2.12
N ILE A 64 -12.00 8.82 -1.35
CA ILE A 64 -10.71 9.23 -0.80
C ILE A 64 -9.60 8.48 -1.56
N PRO A 65 -9.12 8.99 -2.71
CA PRO A 65 -8.14 8.30 -3.54
C PRO A 65 -6.73 8.28 -2.95
N TRP A 66 -6.43 9.24 -2.05
CA TRP A 66 -5.15 9.37 -1.38
C TRP A 66 -5.21 8.68 -0.01
N TRP A 67 -4.76 7.43 0.01
CA TRP A 67 -4.77 6.59 1.19
C TRP A 67 -3.47 5.75 1.30
N THR A 68 -3.05 5.44 2.53
CA THR A 68 -1.88 4.59 2.81
C THR A 68 -1.95 3.94 4.20
N THR A 69 -0.94 3.16 4.55
CA THR A 69 -0.75 2.55 5.88
C THR A 69 0.61 2.90 6.46
N ASP A 70 0.82 2.54 7.71
CA ASP A 70 2.17 2.31 8.25
C ASP A 70 2.66 0.95 7.74
N ILE A 71 3.67 0.91 6.86
CA ILE A 71 4.23 -0.38 6.39
C ILE A 71 4.80 -1.14 7.61
N GLY A 72 4.30 -2.36 7.82
CA GLY A 72 4.60 -3.18 8.99
C GLY A 72 3.65 -2.97 10.17
N GLY A 73 2.67 -2.06 10.09
CA GLY A 73 1.82 -1.65 11.21
C GLY A 73 2.52 -0.64 12.12
N PHE A 74 1.79 -0.10 13.10
CA PHE A 74 2.29 0.91 14.03
C PHE A 74 2.91 0.26 15.27
N LEU A 75 2.15 -0.53 16.03
CA LEU A 75 2.55 -1.05 17.36
C LEU A 75 2.98 -2.52 17.32
N GLY A 76 4.02 -2.86 18.10
CA GLY A 76 4.32 -4.24 18.50
C GLY A 76 5.30 -5.00 17.59
N GLY A 77 5.84 -4.35 16.55
CA GLY A 77 6.81 -4.96 15.65
C GLY A 77 8.25 -4.91 16.16
N ASP A 78 8.72 -5.98 16.80
CA ASP A 78 10.13 -6.13 17.20
C ASP A 78 11.01 -6.43 15.97
N ILE A 79 11.99 -5.58 15.70
CA ILE A 79 12.82 -5.66 14.49
C ILE A 79 13.71 -6.92 14.43
N HIS A 80 13.91 -7.59 15.56
CA HIS A 80 14.69 -8.83 15.67
C HIS A 80 13.83 -10.09 15.65
N ASP A 81 12.50 -9.97 15.69
CA ASP A 81 11.57 -11.10 15.58
C ASP A 81 11.45 -11.55 14.11
N PRO A 82 11.81 -12.81 13.77
CA PRO A 82 11.66 -13.34 12.42
C PRO A 82 10.23 -13.25 11.87
N GLU A 83 9.21 -13.38 12.73
CA GLU A 83 7.81 -13.26 12.30
C GLU A 83 7.48 -11.84 11.86
N PHE A 84 7.95 -10.84 12.63
CA PHE A 84 7.81 -9.44 12.24
C PHE A 84 8.60 -9.11 10.98
N GLN A 85 9.80 -9.67 10.81
CA GLN A 85 10.59 -9.52 9.59
C GLN A 85 9.85 -10.05 8.36
N GLU A 86 9.18 -11.20 8.47
CA GLU A 86 8.31 -11.69 7.39
C GLU A 86 7.15 -10.73 7.12
N LEU A 87 6.44 -10.30 8.18
CA LEU A 87 5.31 -9.38 8.07
C LEU A 87 5.70 -8.08 7.38
N ILE A 88 6.78 -7.43 7.83
CA ILE A 88 7.19 -6.15 7.27
C ILE A 88 7.64 -6.30 5.81
N ILE A 89 8.28 -7.41 5.44
CA ILE A 89 8.56 -7.71 4.03
C ILE A 89 7.24 -7.78 3.24
N ARG A 90 6.28 -8.62 3.66
CA ARG A 90 5.00 -8.78 2.94
C ARG A 90 4.22 -7.47 2.86
N TRP A 91 4.24 -6.67 3.92
CA TRP A 91 3.59 -5.35 3.94
C TRP A 91 4.31 -4.34 3.06
N PHE A 92 5.65 -4.37 3.00
CA PHE A 92 6.44 -3.48 2.12
C PHE A 92 6.18 -3.78 0.65
N GLN A 93 6.08 -5.07 0.32
CA GLN A 93 5.68 -5.54 -1.02
C GLN A 93 4.31 -4.98 -1.40
N TRP A 94 3.32 -5.09 -0.52
CA TRP A 94 1.99 -4.52 -0.75
C TRP A 94 2.00 -2.98 -0.81
N GLY A 95 2.74 -2.32 0.08
CA GLY A 95 2.85 -0.87 0.16
C GLY A 95 3.41 -0.23 -1.10
N THR A 96 4.23 -0.96 -1.86
CA THR A 96 4.74 -0.55 -3.18
C THR A 96 3.61 -0.28 -4.18
N PHE A 97 2.52 -1.03 -4.07
CA PHE A 97 1.34 -0.95 -4.92
C PHE A 97 0.17 -0.19 -4.27
N CYS A 98 0.36 0.41 -3.10
CA CYS A 98 -0.60 1.35 -2.53
C CYS A 98 -0.53 2.72 -3.22
N PRO A 99 -1.57 3.57 -3.10
CA PRO A 99 -1.56 4.92 -3.68
C PRO A 99 -0.32 5.72 -3.27
N ILE A 100 0.03 5.67 -1.99
CA ILE A 100 1.28 6.19 -1.43
C ILE A 100 2.03 5.07 -0.72
N MET A 101 3.34 4.95 -0.98
CA MET A 101 4.25 4.03 -0.30
C MET A 101 4.91 4.76 0.87
N ARG A 102 4.66 4.34 2.11
CA ARG A 102 5.15 5.03 3.31
C ARG A 102 5.56 4.04 4.41
N LEU A 103 6.84 4.09 4.79
CA LEU A 103 7.38 3.34 5.92
C LEU A 103 7.30 4.17 7.19
N HIS A 104 6.62 3.64 8.22
CA HIS A 104 6.49 4.26 9.53
C HIS A 104 6.10 3.20 10.56
N GLY A 105 6.30 3.51 11.83
CA GLY A 105 5.77 2.77 12.96
C GLY A 105 6.63 2.92 14.19
N GLU A 106 6.16 2.36 15.28
CA GLU A 106 6.74 2.44 16.61
C GLU A 106 7.28 1.06 17.00
N ARG A 107 8.59 0.88 16.85
CA ARG A 107 9.25 -0.42 16.97
C ARG A 107 9.74 -0.66 18.41
N PRO A 108 9.24 -1.65 19.15
CA PRO A 108 9.84 -2.05 20.43
C PRO A 108 11.21 -2.72 20.24
N PRO A 109 12.01 -2.84 21.32
CA PRO A 109 11.80 -2.20 22.62
C PRO A 109 11.98 -0.68 22.56
N PHE A 110 11.32 0.05 23.46
CA PHE A 110 11.46 1.50 23.56
C PHE A 110 12.78 1.89 24.21
N GLU A 111 13.30 3.07 23.87
CA GLU A 111 14.42 3.63 24.60
C GLU A 111 14.07 3.84 26.08
N GLU A 112 15.01 3.51 26.97
CA GLU A 112 14.87 3.79 28.39
C GLU A 112 15.38 5.21 28.67
N LEU A 113 14.46 6.13 28.97
CA LEU A 113 14.81 7.54 29.18
C LEU A 113 15.54 7.81 30.51
N GLY A 114 15.35 6.98 31.53
CA GLY A 114 16.00 7.14 32.84
C GLY A 114 15.81 8.55 33.42
N GLU A 115 16.93 9.22 33.76
CA GLU A 115 16.93 10.59 34.29
C GLU A 115 16.33 11.63 33.33
N LEU A 116 16.23 11.32 32.03
CA LEU A 116 15.64 12.19 31.01
C LEU A 116 14.11 12.05 30.91
N GLU A 117 13.45 11.20 31.71
CA GLU A 117 11.99 11.04 31.64
C GLU A 117 11.25 12.37 31.88
N TYR A 118 11.83 13.28 32.66
CA TYR A 118 11.26 14.60 32.91
C TYR A 118 12.29 15.72 32.68
N LYS A 119 11.89 16.72 31.89
CA LYS A 119 12.59 18.01 31.80
C LYS A 119 11.75 19.06 32.52
N GLY A 120 12.11 19.35 33.78
CA GLY A 120 11.26 20.13 34.67
C GLY A 120 9.97 19.35 34.99
N GLN A 121 8.80 19.95 34.73
CA GLN A 121 7.50 19.30 34.94
C GLN A 121 6.93 18.62 33.68
N VAL A 122 7.71 18.54 32.60
CA VAL A 122 7.25 18.01 31.31
C VAL A 122 7.82 16.61 31.10
N ARG A 123 6.94 15.61 30.96
CA ARG A 123 7.31 14.24 30.62
C ARG A 123 7.82 14.18 29.18
N GLN A 124 8.94 13.51 28.97
CA GLN A 124 9.51 13.24 27.64
C GLN A 124 8.92 11.94 27.07
N MET A 125 8.80 11.86 25.75
CA MET A 125 8.28 10.66 25.06
C MET A 125 9.46 9.84 24.55
N PRO A 126 9.52 8.52 24.82
CA PRO A 126 10.57 7.67 24.28
C PRO A 126 10.37 7.48 22.77
N SER A 127 11.46 7.24 22.06
CA SER A 127 11.49 6.68 20.72
C SER A 127 11.50 5.15 20.75
N GLY A 128 10.91 4.54 19.72
CA GLY A 128 11.17 3.14 19.39
C GLY A 128 12.54 2.92 18.75
N GLN A 129 12.81 1.68 18.36
CA GLN A 129 13.99 1.26 17.60
C GLN A 129 13.99 1.82 16.17
N ALA A 130 15.11 1.58 15.47
CA ALA A 130 15.30 1.86 14.06
C ALA A 130 14.20 1.25 13.17
N ASN A 131 13.88 1.92 12.07
CA ASN A 131 12.83 1.50 11.14
C ASN A 131 13.19 1.77 9.67
N GLU A 132 14.47 1.94 9.38
CA GLU A 132 15.01 2.03 8.03
C GLU A 132 15.07 0.65 7.38
N VAL A 133 15.11 0.60 6.05
CA VAL A 133 15.07 -0.68 5.32
C VAL A 133 16.25 -1.61 5.61
N TRP A 134 17.37 -1.07 6.10
CA TRP A 134 18.55 -1.84 6.52
C TRP A 134 18.48 -2.33 7.98
N SER A 135 17.40 -2.03 8.71
CA SER A 135 17.26 -2.34 10.13
C SER A 135 16.65 -3.72 10.41
N PHE A 136 16.27 -4.47 9.37
CA PHE A 136 15.56 -5.76 9.47
C PHE A 136 16.40 -6.96 8.99
N GLY A 137 17.71 -6.78 8.85
CA GLY A 137 18.66 -7.79 8.36
C GLY A 137 18.82 -7.82 6.83
N ASP A 138 19.92 -8.41 6.36
CA ASP A 138 20.36 -8.36 4.95
C ASP A 138 19.30 -8.87 3.97
N ARG A 139 18.66 -10.01 4.30
CA ARG A 139 17.60 -10.59 3.46
C ARG A 139 16.42 -9.64 3.28
N ALA A 140 15.99 -8.98 4.36
CA ALA A 140 14.89 -8.03 4.31
C ALA A 140 15.30 -6.76 3.54
N TYR A 141 16.52 -6.28 3.75
CA TYR A 141 17.10 -5.15 3.03
C TYR A 141 17.11 -5.37 1.51
N ASP A 142 17.65 -6.50 1.05
CA ASP A 142 17.74 -6.84 -0.38
C ASP A 142 16.34 -6.84 -1.04
N ILE A 143 15.36 -7.43 -0.35
CA ILE A 143 13.97 -7.47 -0.82
C ILE A 143 13.36 -6.07 -0.82
N MET A 144 13.46 -5.30 0.26
CA MET A 144 12.90 -3.95 0.32
C MET A 144 13.55 -3.01 -0.70
N GLN A 145 14.85 -3.14 -0.95
CA GLN A 145 15.55 -2.37 -1.98
C GLN A 145 15.00 -2.66 -3.37
N LYS A 146 14.77 -3.94 -3.72
CA LYS A 146 14.10 -4.34 -4.98
C LYS A 146 12.76 -3.61 -5.14
N TYR A 147 11.96 -3.54 -4.08
CA TYR A 147 10.64 -2.89 -4.11
C TYR A 147 10.69 -1.36 -4.10
N LEU A 148 11.71 -0.74 -3.50
CA LEU A 148 11.96 0.70 -3.66
C LEU A 148 12.24 1.06 -5.11
N HIS A 149 13.11 0.30 -5.79
CA HIS A 149 13.38 0.53 -7.21
C HIS A 149 12.15 0.26 -8.07
N LEU A 150 11.34 -0.74 -7.74
CA LEU A 150 10.07 -1.00 -8.41
C LEU A 150 9.09 0.17 -8.23
N ARG A 151 9.00 0.75 -7.03
CA ARG A 151 8.16 1.94 -6.78
C ARG A 151 8.58 3.12 -7.66
N GLU A 152 9.89 3.33 -7.83
CA GLU A 152 10.41 4.38 -8.70
C GLU A 152 9.98 4.18 -10.16
N LYS A 153 10.05 2.93 -10.66
CA LYS A 153 9.55 2.57 -12.00
C LYS A 153 8.03 2.74 -12.13
N LEU A 154 7.28 2.54 -11.05
CA LEU A 154 5.82 2.76 -11.00
C LEU A 154 5.42 4.23 -10.97
N ARG A 155 6.34 5.19 -10.72
CA ARG A 155 6.00 6.59 -10.48
C ARG A 155 5.17 7.20 -11.61
N ALA A 156 5.58 6.99 -12.87
CA ALA A 156 4.85 7.54 -14.02
C ALA A 156 3.41 7.02 -14.07
N TYR A 157 3.21 5.72 -13.88
CA TYR A 157 1.89 5.10 -13.82
C TYR A 157 1.06 5.63 -12.64
N ILE A 158 1.64 5.74 -11.44
CA ILE A 158 0.96 6.34 -10.28
C ILE A 158 0.54 7.78 -10.55
N HIS A 159 1.37 8.59 -11.20
CA HIS A 159 1.01 9.96 -11.58
C HIS A 159 -0.19 9.99 -12.53
N THR A 160 -0.26 9.08 -13.50
CA THR A 160 -1.44 8.91 -14.37
C THR A 160 -2.69 8.59 -13.55
N LEU A 161 -2.60 7.65 -12.59
CA LEU A 161 -3.74 7.30 -11.74
C LEU A 161 -4.17 8.45 -10.81
N MET A 162 -3.23 9.24 -10.31
CA MET A 162 -3.54 10.42 -9.50
C MET A 162 -4.22 11.52 -10.33
N ALA A 163 -3.80 11.69 -11.59
CA ALA A 163 -4.45 12.62 -12.52
C ALA A 163 -5.86 12.14 -12.92
N GLU A 164 -6.05 10.83 -13.10
CA GLU A 164 -7.36 10.23 -13.31
C GLU A 164 -8.27 10.50 -12.10
N ALA A 165 -7.80 10.17 -10.88
CA ALA A 165 -8.52 10.42 -9.64
C ALA A 165 -8.94 11.89 -9.47
N HIS A 166 -8.06 12.83 -9.86
CA HIS A 166 -8.38 14.27 -9.88
C HIS A 166 -9.50 14.61 -10.86
N THR A 167 -9.52 13.96 -12.03
CA THR A 167 -10.39 14.31 -13.16
C THR A 167 -11.79 13.71 -13.02
N ASN A 168 -11.89 12.43 -12.67
CA ASN A 168 -13.16 11.69 -12.68
C ASN A 168 -13.53 11.07 -11.31
N GLY A 169 -12.66 11.17 -10.30
CA GLY A 169 -12.91 10.61 -8.97
C GLY A 169 -12.63 9.11 -8.85
N SER A 170 -12.04 8.46 -9.86
CA SER A 170 -11.62 7.06 -9.78
C SER A 170 -10.69 6.83 -8.59
N PRO A 171 -10.89 5.75 -7.80
CA PRO A 171 -9.90 5.33 -6.81
C PRO A 171 -8.58 4.95 -7.49
N VAL A 172 -7.45 5.10 -6.78
CA VAL A 172 -6.14 4.64 -7.28
C VAL A 172 -6.00 3.13 -7.08
N MET A 173 -6.32 2.63 -5.88
CA MET A 173 -6.53 1.21 -5.61
C MET A 173 -8.03 0.89 -5.71
N ARG A 174 -8.40 -0.09 -6.51
CA ARG A 174 -9.77 -0.37 -6.95
C ARG A 174 -10.17 -1.79 -6.60
N THR A 175 -11.39 -1.96 -6.14
CA THR A 175 -11.98 -3.30 -5.97
C THR A 175 -12.07 -3.99 -7.34
N MET A 176 -12.05 -5.33 -7.34
CA MET A 176 -12.13 -6.08 -8.61
C MET A 176 -13.42 -5.73 -9.37
N PHE A 177 -14.57 -5.65 -8.70
CA PHE A 177 -15.84 -5.27 -9.34
C PHE A 177 -15.88 -3.86 -9.92
N PHE A 178 -14.99 -2.96 -9.50
CA PHE A 178 -14.92 -1.61 -10.09
C PHE A 178 -14.45 -1.68 -11.54
N GLU A 179 -13.51 -2.57 -11.84
CA GLU A 179 -12.95 -2.79 -13.18
C GLU A 179 -13.69 -3.90 -13.95
N PHE A 180 -14.27 -4.86 -13.23
CA PHE A 180 -14.93 -6.05 -13.79
C PHE A 180 -16.34 -6.22 -13.20
N PRO A 181 -17.27 -5.28 -13.46
CA PRO A 181 -18.60 -5.30 -12.83
C PRO A 181 -19.50 -6.43 -13.32
N ASP A 182 -19.27 -6.95 -14.52
CA ASP A 182 -20.05 -8.03 -15.11
C ASP A 182 -19.64 -9.42 -14.60
N GLU A 183 -18.51 -9.51 -13.88
CA GLU A 183 -17.96 -10.75 -13.35
C GLU A 183 -18.38 -10.98 -11.90
N GLN A 184 -19.27 -11.95 -11.67
CA GLN A 184 -19.84 -12.21 -10.34
C GLN A 184 -18.79 -12.58 -9.27
N ILE A 185 -17.68 -13.19 -9.67
CA ILE A 185 -16.58 -13.52 -8.75
C ILE A 185 -15.89 -12.26 -8.22
N CYS A 186 -15.74 -11.22 -9.06
CA CYS A 186 -15.09 -9.96 -8.71
C CYS A 186 -15.84 -9.15 -7.65
N TRP A 187 -17.14 -9.39 -7.47
CA TRP A 187 -17.94 -8.82 -6.37
C TRP A 187 -17.65 -9.45 -5.00
N ASN A 188 -17.12 -10.68 -4.99
CA ASN A 188 -16.85 -11.44 -3.77
C ASN A 188 -15.35 -11.53 -3.44
N THR A 189 -14.49 -11.08 -4.36
CA THR A 189 -13.05 -11.07 -4.17
C THR A 189 -12.64 -10.04 -3.12
N ASN A 190 -11.87 -10.48 -2.12
CA ASN A 190 -11.45 -9.64 -0.99
C ASN A 190 -9.94 -9.70 -0.71
N ASP A 191 -9.16 -10.43 -1.48
CA ASP A 191 -7.73 -10.69 -1.22
C ASP A 191 -6.82 -10.34 -2.42
N GLN A 192 -7.39 -9.69 -3.45
CA GLN A 192 -6.70 -9.10 -4.59
C GLN A 192 -7.48 -7.86 -5.07
N TYR A 193 -6.79 -6.97 -5.77
CA TYR A 193 -7.35 -5.70 -6.21
C TYR A 193 -6.66 -5.20 -7.47
N MET A 194 -7.21 -4.16 -8.07
CA MET A 194 -6.64 -3.48 -9.23
C MET A 194 -5.95 -2.18 -8.82
N LEU A 195 -4.70 -1.98 -9.20
CA LEU A 195 -4.01 -0.70 -9.14
C LEU A 195 -4.20 0.01 -10.47
N GLY A 196 -5.12 0.98 -10.50
CA GLY A 196 -5.64 1.53 -11.74
C GLY A 196 -6.38 0.47 -12.56
N SER A 197 -6.44 0.66 -13.88
CA SER A 197 -7.09 -0.29 -14.79
C SER A 197 -6.18 -1.42 -15.26
N SER A 198 -4.85 -1.33 -15.08
CA SER A 198 -3.91 -2.21 -15.79
C SER A 198 -3.18 -3.23 -14.92
N ILE A 199 -3.06 -3.02 -13.60
CA ILE A 199 -2.26 -3.89 -12.73
C ILE A 199 -3.17 -4.61 -11.72
N LEU A 200 -3.11 -5.93 -11.69
CA LEU A 200 -3.73 -6.77 -10.66
C LEU A 200 -2.69 -7.11 -9.59
N VAL A 201 -3.04 -6.92 -8.33
CA VAL A 201 -2.16 -7.17 -7.18
C VAL A 201 -2.85 -8.13 -6.22
N ALA A 202 -2.15 -9.20 -5.82
CA ALA A 202 -2.65 -10.20 -4.88
C ALA A 202 -1.71 -10.33 -3.65
N PRO A 203 -1.82 -9.46 -2.64
CA PRO A 203 -0.89 -9.41 -1.49
C PRO A 203 -0.84 -10.71 -0.67
N VAL A 204 0.32 -11.14 -0.21
CA VAL A 204 0.42 -12.26 0.74
C VAL A 204 0.16 -11.75 2.16
N MET A 205 -0.94 -12.19 2.79
CA MET A 205 -1.43 -11.66 4.08
C MET A 205 -1.52 -12.72 5.18
N ASP A 206 -0.77 -13.82 5.02
CA ASP A 206 -0.62 -14.91 5.97
C ASP A 206 0.85 -15.33 6.04
N LYS A 207 1.24 -15.89 7.18
CA LYS A 207 2.61 -16.36 7.45
C LYS A 207 2.94 -17.59 6.62
N GLU A 208 4.20 -17.72 6.24
CA GLU A 208 4.79 -18.92 5.62
C GLU A 208 4.08 -19.35 4.33
N ILE A 209 3.45 -18.41 3.64
CA ILE A 209 2.79 -18.66 2.35
C ILE A 209 3.79 -18.48 1.21
N GLU A 210 3.96 -19.53 0.41
CA GLU A 210 4.78 -19.52 -0.81
C GLU A 210 3.97 -19.70 -2.10
N ARG A 211 2.67 -20.01 -1.99
CA ARG A 211 1.73 -20.14 -3.10
C ARG A 211 0.36 -19.66 -2.68
N ARG A 212 -0.35 -18.98 -3.57
CA ARG A 212 -1.76 -18.62 -3.35
C ARG A 212 -2.57 -18.68 -4.62
N LYS A 213 -3.88 -18.86 -4.48
CA LYS A 213 -4.83 -18.73 -5.59
C LYS A 213 -4.98 -17.26 -5.97
N VAL A 214 -5.02 -17.00 -7.26
CA VAL A 214 -5.27 -15.67 -7.85
C VAL A 214 -6.26 -15.84 -8.99
N TYR A 215 -7.35 -15.09 -8.95
CA TYR A 215 -8.29 -15.02 -10.06
C TYR A 215 -7.82 -13.99 -11.08
N LEU A 216 -7.73 -14.37 -12.35
CA LEU A 216 -7.41 -13.49 -13.47
C LEU A 216 -8.71 -13.22 -14.22
N PRO A 217 -9.29 -12.00 -14.13
CA PRO A 217 -10.53 -11.66 -14.80
C PRO A 217 -10.43 -11.76 -16.32
N GLU A 218 -11.54 -12.06 -16.96
CA GLU A 218 -11.70 -11.97 -18.42
C GLU A 218 -11.85 -10.50 -18.83
N ASN A 219 -11.35 -10.12 -20.00
CA ASN A 219 -11.64 -8.80 -20.55
C ASN A 219 -11.76 -8.92 -22.08
N PRO A 220 -12.94 -8.63 -22.66
CA PRO A 220 -13.14 -8.67 -24.11
C PRO A 220 -12.11 -7.90 -24.94
N GLU A 221 -11.44 -6.90 -24.37
CA GLU A 221 -10.40 -6.11 -25.04
C GLU A 221 -8.98 -6.65 -24.86
N THR A 222 -8.68 -7.34 -23.76
CA THR A 222 -7.35 -7.82 -23.40
C THR A 222 -7.43 -9.11 -22.55
N ASP A 223 -7.49 -10.27 -23.18
CA ASP A 223 -7.59 -11.56 -22.47
C ASP A 223 -6.26 -12.11 -21.94
N THR A 224 -5.17 -11.35 -22.01
CA THR A 224 -3.86 -11.80 -21.55
C THR A 224 -3.37 -11.00 -20.35
N TRP A 225 -3.07 -11.72 -19.28
CA TRP A 225 -2.39 -11.23 -18.09
C TRP A 225 -0.93 -11.69 -18.13
N THR A 226 0.00 -10.76 -17.90
CA THR A 226 1.43 -11.05 -17.83
C THR A 226 1.91 -10.88 -16.40
N ASN A 227 2.56 -11.89 -15.84
CA ASN A 227 3.21 -11.79 -14.53
C ASN A 227 4.32 -10.74 -14.59
N LEU A 228 4.25 -9.77 -13.69
CA LEU A 228 5.17 -8.64 -13.68
C LEU A 228 6.63 -9.06 -13.51
N PHE A 229 6.89 -10.09 -12.71
CA PHE A 229 8.23 -10.51 -12.33
C PHE A 229 8.81 -11.61 -13.22
N THR A 230 7.97 -12.51 -13.76
CA THR A 230 8.46 -13.64 -14.58
C THR A 230 8.24 -13.46 -16.07
N GLY A 231 7.38 -12.52 -16.47
CA GLY A 231 6.95 -12.36 -17.87
C GLY A 231 6.02 -13.48 -18.38
N GLU A 232 5.66 -14.44 -17.52
CA GLU A 232 4.76 -15.54 -17.87
C GLU A 232 3.36 -15.01 -18.17
N LYS A 233 2.75 -15.53 -19.23
CA LYS A 233 1.45 -15.09 -19.73
C LYS A 233 0.37 -16.10 -19.41
N TYR A 234 -0.80 -15.59 -19.04
CA TYR A 234 -1.99 -16.36 -18.69
C TYR A 234 -3.21 -15.79 -19.41
N GLU A 235 -4.15 -16.66 -19.77
CA GLU A 235 -5.46 -16.23 -20.26
C GLU A 235 -6.32 -15.72 -19.09
N GLY A 236 -7.22 -14.78 -19.36
CA GLY A 236 -8.25 -14.35 -18.41
C GLY A 236 -9.31 -15.42 -18.13
N GLY A 237 -10.25 -15.12 -17.24
CA GLY A 237 -11.37 -15.99 -16.88
C GLY A 237 -11.01 -17.18 -15.99
N GLN A 238 -9.80 -17.26 -15.43
CA GLN A 238 -9.32 -18.45 -14.70
C GLN A 238 -8.72 -18.13 -13.33
N THR A 239 -8.72 -19.13 -12.45
CA THR A 239 -7.96 -19.08 -11.18
C THR A 239 -6.68 -19.87 -11.33
N ILE A 240 -5.54 -19.23 -11.09
CA ILE A 240 -4.22 -19.86 -11.10
C ILE A 240 -3.69 -20.07 -9.68
N GLU A 241 -2.77 -21.01 -9.51
CA GLU A 241 -1.93 -21.11 -8.30
C GLU A 241 -0.62 -20.35 -8.53
N ALA A 242 -0.56 -19.12 -8.06
CA ALA A 242 0.60 -18.26 -8.25
C ALA A 242 1.67 -18.55 -7.19
N VAL A 243 2.92 -18.69 -7.64
CA VAL A 243 4.10 -18.83 -6.78
C VAL A 243 4.48 -17.47 -6.21
N CYS A 244 4.63 -17.38 -4.89
CA CYS A 244 4.92 -16.17 -4.13
C CYS A 244 5.93 -16.39 -2.99
N PRO A 245 7.19 -16.75 -3.32
CA PRO A 245 8.27 -16.82 -2.33
C PRO A 245 8.41 -15.50 -1.55
N LEU A 246 9.16 -15.52 -0.45
CA LEU A 246 9.27 -14.35 0.43
C LEU A 246 9.64 -13.05 -0.30
N ASP A 247 10.42 -13.12 -1.38
CA ASP A 247 10.91 -11.95 -2.13
C ASP A 247 9.93 -11.41 -3.18
N THR A 248 8.79 -12.06 -3.41
CA THR A 248 7.87 -11.73 -4.52
C THR A 248 6.40 -11.96 -4.14
N ILE A 249 5.52 -11.01 -4.47
CA ILE A 249 4.06 -11.21 -4.43
C ILE A 249 3.50 -11.37 -5.84
N PRO A 250 2.37 -12.09 -6.04
CA PRO A 250 1.75 -12.19 -7.35
C PRO A 250 1.21 -10.83 -7.81
N VAL A 251 1.73 -10.37 -8.94
CA VAL A 251 1.34 -9.12 -9.61
C VAL A 251 1.30 -9.38 -11.09
N PHE A 252 0.22 -8.96 -11.73
CA PHE A 252 -0.02 -9.17 -13.15
C PHE A 252 -0.41 -7.85 -13.80
N TYR A 253 -0.07 -7.67 -15.06
CA TYR A 253 -0.53 -6.54 -15.85
C TYR A 253 -1.22 -7.02 -17.12
N ARG A 254 -2.13 -6.19 -17.64
CA ARG A 254 -2.82 -6.38 -18.92
C ARG A 254 -2.57 -5.19 -19.84
N GLY A 255 -2.64 -5.44 -21.15
CA GLY A 255 -2.32 -4.45 -22.17
C GLY A 255 -0.82 -4.13 -22.21
N ASP A 256 -0.48 -2.87 -22.44
CA ASP A 256 0.91 -2.42 -22.45
C ASP A 256 1.53 -2.50 -21.04
N ASN A 257 2.81 -2.85 -20.98
CA ASN A 257 3.53 -2.88 -19.71
C ASN A 257 3.54 -1.47 -19.09
N PRO A 258 2.89 -1.26 -17.93
CA PRO A 258 2.83 0.05 -17.29
C PRO A 258 4.18 0.51 -16.72
N LEU A 259 5.19 -0.37 -16.73
CA LEU A 259 6.57 -0.06 -16.37
C LEU A 259 7.42 0.01 -17.64
N THR A 260 7.62 1.22 -18.18
CA THR A 260 8.31 1.43 -19.46
C THR A 260 9.78 0.99 -19.48
N ASP A 261 10.38 0.66 -18.31
CA ASP A 261 11.78 0.25 -18.15
C ASP A 261 11.96 -0.97 -17.22
N PHE A 262 10.97 -1.86 -17.14
CA PHE A 262 11.08 -3.11 -16.38
C PHE A 262 11.36 -4.29 -17.31
N GLU A 263 12.62 -4.67 -17.43
CA GLU A 263 13.02 -5.95 -18.03
C GLU A 263 12.82 -7.07 -17.00
N HIS A 264 12.24 -8.19 -17.46
CA HIS A 264 11.90 -9.37 -16.66
C HIS A 264 13.15 -10.14 -16.21
#